data_AF-A0A927YJG7-F1
#
_entry.id   AF-A0A927YJG7-F1
#
_cell.length_a   1.000
_cell.length_b   1.000
_cell.length_c   1.000
_cell.angle_alpha   90.00
_cell.angle_beta   90.00
_cell.angle_gamma   90.00
#
_symmetry.space_group_name_H-M   'P 1'
#
loop_
_entity.id
_entity.type
_entity.pdbx_description
1 polymer ?
#
loop_
_entity_poly.entity_id
_entity_poly.type
_entity_poly.pdbx_seq_one_letter_code
_entity_poly.pdbx_strand_id
1 'polypeptide(L)'
;MRIYGTTKGKNGEIMEGSWIAVKNEEFETIYETVSDENGKYELELPGGHYPFLLAVRDYAVENLEYWCQNINLTEDLELNVRIDSIEIYGLHGFRVKGGFKQLMVYFRPMSLKKQQKGEKDLCPEIKKLCVLVDGQEAKVLLTNRVQEQVEEGTLGAYLVQVDMTGDSYQWNRLDVEIWDDEENFGSATIFED
;
A
#
# COMPACT_ATOMS: atom_id res chain seq x y z
N MET A 1 -12.64 -4.26 -18.76
CA MET A 1 -12.88 -3.63 -17.44
C MET A 1 -11.85 -2.53 -17.31
N ARG A 2 -11.99 -1.63 -16.33
CA ARG A 2 -10.97 -0.62 -16.11
C ARG A 2 -10.53 -0.52 -14.66
N ILE A 3 -9.26 -0.19 -14.48
CA ILE A 3 -8.74 0.37 -13.24
C ILE A 3 -8.53 1.86 -13.51
N TYR A 4 -9.16 2.72 -12.73
CA TYR A 4 -9.11 4.16 -12.93
C TYR A 4 -9.07 4.89 -11.60
N GLY A 5 -8.63 6.14 -11.60
CA GLY A 5 -8.63 6.93 -10.37
C GLY A 5 -7.79 8.17 -10.50
N THR A 6 -7.30 8.65 -9.35
CA THR A 6 -6.44 9.83 -9.26
C THR A 6 -5.13 9.51 -8.57
N THR A 7 -4.09 10.27 -8.92
CA THR A 7 -2.77 10.27 -8.28
C THR A 7 -2.59 11.62 -7.61
N LYS A 8 -2.34 11.59 -6.30
CA LYS A 8 -2.15 12.78 -5.48
C LYS A 8 -0.97 12.60 -4.55
N GLY A 9 -0.39 13.70 -4.11
CA GLY A 9 0.61 13.67 -3.05
C GLY A 9 -0.04 13.62 -1.67
N LYS A 10 0.79 13.67 -0.62
CA LYS A 10 0.34 13.50 0.76
C LYS A 10 -0.68 14.55 1.21
N ASN A 11 -0.66 15.77 0.66
CA ASN A 11 -1.58 16.84 1.04
C ASN A 11 -2.74 17.00 0.05
N GLY A 12 -2.89 16.07 -0.90
CA GLY A 12 -3.92 16.11 -1.93
C GLY A 12 -3.57 16.95 -3.15
N GLU A 13 -2.33 17.42 -3.25
CA GLU A 13 -1.76 18.01 -4.46
C GLU A 13 -1.85 17.04 -5.64
N ILE A 14 -2.17 17.56 -6.82
CA ILE A 14 -2.26 16.76 -8.04
C ILE A 14 -0.86 16.25 -8.42
N MET A 15 -0.75 14.97 -8.80
CA MET A 15 0.49 14.40 -9.31
C MET A 15 0.35 14.00 -10.79
N GLU A 16 0.50 14.99 -11.66
CA GLU A 16 0.62 14.77 -13.11
C GLU A 16 1.86 13.94 -13.44
N GLY A 17 1.74 13.09 -14.47
CA GLY A 17 2.88 12.35 -15.00
C GLY A 17 3.30 11.17 -14.12
N SER A 18 2.46 10.75 -13.16
CA SER A 18 2.69 9.55 -12.37
C SER A 18 2.59 8.34 -13.29
N TRP A 19 3.56 7.43 -13.21
CA TRP A 19 3.52 6.16 -13.92
C TRP A 19 2.72 5.15 -13.10
N ILE A 20 1.72 4.54 -13.73
CA ILE A 20 0.93 3.46 -13.14
C ILE A 20 1.18 2.20 -13.95
N ALA A 21 1.55 1.10 -13.30
CA ALA A 21 1.86 -0.15 -13.96
C ALA A 21 1.24 -1.35 -13.25
N VAL A 22 0.56 -2.21 -14.00
CA VAL A 22 0.11 -3.54 -13.55
C VAL A 22 1.23 -4.53 -13.85
N LYS A 23 1.56 -5.38 -12.88
CA LYS A 23 2.61 -6.38 -12.99
C LYS A 23 2.10 -7.80 -12.78
N ASN A 24 2.76 -8.76 -13.42
CA ASN A 24 2.57 -10.19 -13.17
C ASN A 24 3.37 -10.66 -11.93
N GLU A 25 3.31 -11.95 -11.62
CA GLU A 25 4.01 -12.58 -10.48
C GLU A 25 5.54 -12.44 -10.60
N GLU A 26 6.06 -12.33 -11.82
CA GLU A 26 7.47 -12.10 -12.14
C GLU A 26 7.88 -10.62 -12.06
N PHE A 27 6.98 -9.73 -11.61
CA PHE A 27 7.16 -8.28 -11.55
C PHE A 27 7.35 -7.58 -12.91
N GLU A 28 7.06 -8.26 -14.01
CA GLU A 28 7.07 -7.71 -15.36
C GLU A 28 5.84 -6.83 -15.57
N THR A 29 6.05 -5.64 -16.16
CA THR A 29 4.93 -4.75 -16.49
C THR A 29 4.15 -5.32 -17.67
N ILE A 30 2.86 -5.56 -17.47
CA ILE A 30 1.95 -6.13 -18.48
C ILE A 30 0.95 -5.10 -19.02
N TYR A 31 0.62 -4.08 -18.23
CA TYR A 31 -0.14 -2.90 -18.64
C TYR A 31 0.41 -1.68 -17.93
N GLU A 32 0.37 -0.52 -18.59
CA GLU A 32 0.81 0.73 -17.99
C GLU A 32 0.09 1.94 -18.59
N THR A 33 0.05 3.01 -17.81
CA THR A 33 -0.50 4.31 -18.19
C THR A 33 0.23 5.40 -17.42
N VAL A 34 -0.08 6.65 -17.74
CA VAL A 34 0.45 7.83 -17.06
C VAL A 34 -0.71 8.75 -16.68
N SER A 35 -0.66 9.34 -15.50
CA SER A 35 -1.69 10.29 -15.07
C SER A 35 -1.62 11.62 -15.84
N ASP A 36 -2.79 12.18 -16.13
CA ASP A 36 -2.94 13.46 -16.84
C ASP A 36 -2.64 14.68 -15.95
N GLU A 37 -2.81 15.88 -16.49
CA GLU A 37 -2.64 17.17 -15.81
C GLU A 37 -3.56 17.37 -14.57
N ASN A 38 -4.61 16.56 -14.45
CA ASN A 38 -5.52 16.54 -13.30
C ASN A 38 -5.21 15.38 -12.34
N GLY A 39 -4.12 14.65 -12.58
CA GLY A 39 -3.70 13.46 -11.85
C GLY A 39 -4.57 12.24 -12.14
N LYS A 40 -5.47 12.28 -13.13
CA LYS A 40 -6.37 11.17 -13.45
C LYS A 40 -5.66 10.15 -14.32
N TYR A 41 -5.96 8.88 -14.11
CA TYR A 41 -5.46 7.80 -14.94
C TYR A 41 -6.54 6.76 -15.19
N GLU A 42 -6.38 5.99 -16.27
CA GLU A 42 -7.23 4.87 -16.62
C GLU A 42 -6.38 3.80 -17.35
N LEU A 43 -6.66 2.54 -17.02
CA LEU A 43 -6.14 1.34 -17.68
C LEU A 43 -7.32 0.48 -18.11
N GLU A 44 -7.45 0.20 -19.40
CA GLU A 44 -8.37 -0.82 -19.90
C GLU A 44 -7.67 -2.17 -19.97
N LEU A 45 -8.22 -3.18 -19.29
CA LEU A 45 -7.66 -4.52 -19.24
C LEU A 45 -8.77 -5.59 -19.13
N PRO A 46 -8.49 -6.83 -19.56
CA PRO A 46 -9.42 -7.95 -19.39
C PRO A 46 -9.78 -8.17 -17.92
N GLY A 47 -10.96 -8.71 -17.65
CA GLY A 47 -11.28 -9.17 -16.30
C GLY A 47 -10.37 -10.34 -15.92
N GLY A 48 -9.95 -10.39 -14.66
CA GLY A 48 -8.98 -11.39 -14.19
C GLY A 48 -8.28 -10.99 -12.90
N HIS A 49 -7.38 -11.86 -12.45
CA HIS A 49 -6.55 -11.64 -11.29
C HIS A 49 -5.21 -10.98 -11.69
N TYR A 50 -4.84 -9.90 -11.00
CA TYR A 50 -3.59 -9.18 -11.18
C TYR A 50 -2.89 -9.05 -9.83
N PRO A 51 -1.71 -9.67 -9.65
CA PRO A 51 -1.09 -9.74 -8.34
C PRO A 51 -0.61 -8.37 -7.86
N PHE A 52 -0.18 -7.49 -8.77
CA PHE A 52 0.39 -6.20 -8.40
C PHE A 52 -0.02 -5.07 -9.34
N LEU A 53 -0.21 -3.89 -8.74
CA LEU A 53 -0.18 -2.60 -9.39
C LEU A 53 0.73 -1.68 -8.57
N LEU A 54 1.53 -0.86 -9.25
CA LEU A 54 2.25 0.23 -8.63
C LEU A 54 1.87 1.57 -9.24
N ALA A 55 2.08 2.63 -8.48
CA ALA A 55 2.01 4.00 -8.95
C ALA A 55 3.14 4.83 -8.34
N VAL A 56 3.86 5.61 -9.16
CA VAL A 56 5.00 6.40 -8.71
C VAL A 56 5.26 7.62 -9.58
N ARG A 57 5.83 8.68 -8.99
CA ARG A 57 6.33 9.87 -9.68
C ARG A 57 7.72 10.21 -9.15
N ASP A 58 8.69 10.44 -10.04
CA ASP A 58 10.07 10.80 -9.67
C ASP A 58 10.68 9.82 -8.65
N TYR A 59 10.60 8.52 -8.99
CA TYR A 59 11.04 7.41 -8.15
C TYR A 59 12.46 7.59 -7.62
N ALA A 60 12.64 7.35 -6.33
CA ALA A 60 13.90 7.44 -5.59
C ALA A 60 14.58 8.82 -5.63
N VAL A 61 13.94 9.83 -6.22
CA VAL A 61 14.35 11.23 -6.18
C VAL A 61 13.50 11.97 -5.14
N GLU A 62 12.19 11.98 -5.34
CA GLU A 62 11.24 12.66 -4.46
C GLU A 62 10.30 11.69 -3.75
N ASN A 63 9.88 10.62 -4.43
CA ASN A 63 8.86 9.68 -3.92
C ASN A 63 9.29 8.22 -4.07
N LEU A 64 8.57 7.35 -3.37
CA LEU A 64 8.60 5.90 -3.56
C LEU A 64 7.25 5.41 -4.07
N GLU A 65 7.18 4.11 -4.37
CA GLU A 65 6.01 3.49 -4.98
C GLU A 65 4.85 3.36 -3.99
N TYR A 66 3.65 3.69 -4.47
CA TYR A 66 2.41 3.14 -3.92
C TYR A 66 2.22 1.73 -4.50
N TRP A 67 1.83 0.77 -3.66
CA TRP A 67 1.57 -0.61 -4.05
C TRP A 67 0.11 -0.99 -3.82
N CYS A 68 -0.48 -1.68 -4.79
CA CYS A 68 -1.76 -2.37 -4.68
C CYS A 68 -1.59 -3.85 -5.04
N GLN A 69 -2.12 -4.76 -4.20
CA GLN A 69 -1.91 -6.21 -4.33
C GLN A 69 -3.22 -6.97 -4.50
N ASN A 70 -3.15 -8.13 -5.15
CA ASN A 70 -4.21 -9.15 -5.28
C ASN A 70 -5.51 -8.65 -5.95
N ILE A 71 -5.39 -7.83 -7.00
CA ILE A 71 -6.54 -7.22 -7.66
C ILE A 71 -7.34 -8.29 -8.41
N ASN A 72 -8.54 -8.61 -7.91
CA ASN A 72 -9.51 -9.42 -8.63
C ASN A 72 -10.46 -8.52 -9.43
N LEU A 73 -10.14 -8.28 -10.71
CA LEU A 73 -10.87 -7.36 -11.55
C LEU A 73 -12.09 -8.05 -12.18
N THR A 74 -13.23 -7.96 -11.50
CA THR A 74 -14.54 -8.48 -11.95
C THR A 74 -15.55 -7.38 -12.27
N GLU A 75 -15.21 -6.14 -11.99
CA GLU A 75 -15.94 -4.91 -12.33
C GLU A 75 -14.94 -3.75 -12.49
N ASP A 76 -15.41 -2.56 -12.83
CA ASP A 76 -14.53 -1.39 -12.90
C ASP A 76 -14.07 -1.01 -11.49
N LEU A 77 -12.76 -0.85 -11.31
CA LEU A 77 -12.13 -0.55 -10.03
C LEU A 77 -11.69 0.91 -9.97
N GLU A 78 -12.28 1.67 -9.04
CA GLU A 78 -11.75 2.98 -8.67
C GLU A 78 -10.64 2.85 -7.62
N LEU A 79 -9.45 3.33 -7.96
CA LEU A 79 -8.26 3.30 -7.12
C LEU A 79 -7.64 4.70 -7.04
N ASN A 80 -7.92 5.40 -5.95
CA ASN A 80 -7.33 6.71 -5.69
C ASN A 80 -6.01 6.54 -4.93
N VAL A 81 -4.91 6.87 -5.59
CA VAL A 81 -3.55 6.67 -5.14
C VAL A 81 -3.04 7.93 -4.44
N ARG A 82 -2.36 7.74 -3.31
CA ARG A 82 -1.56 8.79 -2.66
C ARG A 82 -0.10 8.37 -2.62
N ILE A 83 0.78 9.22 -3.16
CA ILE A 83 2.21 8.96 -3.30
C ILE A 83 2.98 9.96 -2.43
N ASP A 84 4.02 9.49 -1.74
CA ASP A 84 5.01 10.33 -1.06
C ASP A 84 6.28 9.46 -0.87
N SER A 85 7.09 9.78 0.13
CA SER A 85 8.45 9.31 0.35
C SER A 85 8.57 8.04 1.20
N ILE A 86 7.46 7.40 1.56
CA ILE A 86 7.44 6.05 2.16
C ILE A 86 6.67 5.09 1.24
N GLU A 87 7.28 3.98 0.84
CA GLU A 87 6.56 2.85 0.27
C GLU A 87 6.13 1.88 1.36
N ILE A 88 5.01 1.18 1.14
CA ILE A 88 4.55 0.08 1.99
C ILE A 88 4.64 -1.21 1.18
N TYR A 89 5.69 -1.99 1.45
CA TYR A 89 5.97 -3.24 0.76
C TYR A 89 5.40 -4.45 1.52
N GLY A 90 5.02 -5.51 0.81
CA GLY A 90 4.60 -6.78 1.41
C GLY A 90 3.38 -6.67 2.33
N LEU A 91 2.46 -5.73 2.03
CA LEU A 91 1.20 -5.60 2.76
C LEU A 91 0.43 -6.92 2.71
N HIS A 92 0.05 -7.46 3.87
CA HIS A 92 -0.67 -8.71 3.95
C HIS A 92 -1.67 -8.70 5.11
N GLY A 93 -2.94 -9.02 4.82
CA GLY A 93 -4.00 -9.18 5.80
C GLY A 93 -4.31 -10.65 6.04
N PHE A 94 -4.28 -11.10 7.30
CA PHE A 94 -4.59 -12.49 7.64
C PHE A 94 -5.26 -12.63 9.00
N ARG A 95 -5.87 -13.78 9.25
CA ARG A 95 -6.60 -14.04 10.49
C ARG A 95 -5.96 -15.15 11.30
N VAL A 96 -5.94 -14.98 12.62
CA VAL A 96 -5.53 -16.05 13.54
C VAL A 96 -6.72 -16.98 13.78
N LYS A 97 -6.59 -18.25 13.37
CA LYS A 97 -7.63 -19.26 13.56
C LYS A 97 -7.90 -19.50 15.05
N GLY A 98 -9.17 -19.48 15.45
CA GLY A 98 -9.58 -19.65 16.84
C GLY A 98 -9.26 -18.48 17.77
N GLY A 99 -8.74 -17.37 17.23
CA GLY A 99 -8.39 -16.17 17.99
C GLY A 99 -9.57 -15.22 18.19
N PHE A 100 -9.27 -14.08 18.82
CA PHE A 100 -10.17 -12.93 18.89
C PHE A 100 -10.56 -12.44 17.48
N LYS A 101 -11.73 -11.80 17.34
CA LYS A 101 -12.20 -11.28 16.05
C LYS A 101 -11.40 -10.04 15.64
N GLN A 102 -10.24 -10.28 15.04
CA GLN A 102 -9.33 -9.25 14.55
C GLN A 102 -8.69 -9.66 13.23
N LEU A 103 -8.28 -8.67 12.46
CA LEU A 103 -7.39 -8.84 11.32
C LEU A 103 -5.96 -8.56 11.78
N MET A 104 -5.02 -9.45 11.42
CA MET A 104 -3.59 -9.19 11.51
C MET A 104 -3.16 -8.55 10.20
N VAL A 105 -2.49 -7.40 10.28
CA VAL A 105 -2.00 -6.66 9.13
C VAL A 105 -0.49 -6.56 9.24
N TYR A 106 0.22 -7.22 8.33
CA TYR A 106 1.68 -7.16 8.22
C TYR A 106 2.06 -6.23 7.06
N PHE A 107 3.12 -5.44 7.23
CA PHE A 107 3.73 -4.69 6.13
C PHE A 107 5.15 -4.22 6.48
N ARG A 108 5.97 -3.97 5.46
CA ARG A 108 7.32 -3.42 5.56
C ARG A 108 7.35 -2.01 4.97
N PRO A 109 7.31 -0.95 5.80
CA PRO A 109 7.50 0.39 5.30
C PRO A 109 8.98 0.65 4.99
N MET A 110 9.26 1.39 3.92
CA MET A 110 10.63 1.78 3.56
C MET A 110 10.68 3.28 3.27
N SER A 111 11.57 3.99 3.96
CA SER A 111 11.69 5.45 3.87
C SER A 111 12.79 5.89 2.91
N LEU A 112 12.42 6.75 1.95
CA LEU A 112 13.37 7.39 1.05
C LEU A 112 14.40 8.22 1.80
N LYS A 113 14.00 8.90 2.89
CA LYS A 113 14.91 9.72 3.70
C LYS A 113 15.98 8.86 4.36
N LYS A 114 15.61 7.70 4.91
CA LYS A 114 16.56 6.73 5.49
C LYS A 114 17.47 6.16 4.41
N GLN A 115 16.94 5.88 3.22
CA GLN A 115 17.74 5.43 2.07
C GLN A 115 18.78 6.49 1.65
N GLN A 116 18.36 7.75 1.53
CA GLN A 116 19.25 8.88 1.20
C GLN A 116 20.34 9.10 2.27
N LYS A 117 20.06 8.77 3.54
CA LYS A 117 21.03 8.78 4.65
C LYS A 117 21.95 7.54 4.64
N GLY A 118 21.72 6.56 3.77
CA GLY A 118 22.51 5.33 3.68
C GLY A 118 22.28 4.36 4.86
N GLU A 119 21.10 4.42 5.49
CA GLU A 119 20.75 3.52 6.59
C GLU A 119 20.51 2.08 6.10
N LYS A 120 20.84 1.10 6.94
CA LYS A 120 20.62 -0.32 6.60
C LYS A 120 19.17 -0.75 6.78
N ASP A 121 18.55 -0.37 7.88
CA ASP A 121 17.13 -0.60 8.13
C ASP A 121 16.35 0.64 7.66
N LEU A 122 15.61 0.49 6.57
CA LEU A 122 14.82 1.58 5.99
C LEU A 122 13.45 1.74 6.65
N CYS A 123 13.11 0.88 7.61
CA CYS A 123 11.84 0.92 8.34
C CYS A 123 11.77 2.14 9.26
N PRO A 124 10.92 3.15 8.95
CA PRO A 124 10.76 4.32 9.81
C PRO A 124 9.99 3.98 11.08
N GLU A 125 10.09 4.86 12.09
CA GLU A 125 9.18 4.80 13.24
C GLU A 125 7.82 5.39 12.84
N ILE A 126 6.75 4.62 13.03
CA ILE A 126 5.38 5.09 12.73
C ILE A 126 4.85 5.94 13.87
N LYS A 127 4.55 7.21 13.58
CA LYS A 127 3.89 8.16 14.48
C LYS A 127 2.37 8.10 14.38
N LYS A 128 1.84 7.86 13.18
CA LYS A 128 0.41 7.72 12.92
C LYS A 128 0.17 6.58 11.94
N LEU A 129 -0.87 5.79 12.21
CA LEU A 129 -1.34 4.69 11.38
C LEU A 129 -2.84 4.82 11.21
N CYS A 130 -3.31 4.75 9.98
CA CYS A 130 -4.71 4.60 9.63
C CYS A 130 -4.88 3.30 8.85
N VAL A 131 -5.90 2.53 9.18
CA VAL A 131 -6.25 1.30 8.47
C VAL A 131 -7.71 1.38 8.09
N LEU A 132 -8.02 1.21 6.81
CA LEU A 132 -9.40 1.11 6.34
C LEU A 132 -9.67 -0.31 5.90
N VAL A 133 -10.81 -0.86 6.34
CA VAL A 133 -11.32 -2.15 5.90
C VAL A 133 -12.62 -1.88 5.16
N ASP A 134 -12.66 -2.28 3.88
CA ASP A 134 -13.79 -2.01 2.97
C ASP A 134 -14.21 -0.53 2.96
N GLY A 135 -13.21 0.37 2.98
CA GLY A 135 -13.41 1.82 2.98
C GLY A 135 -13.83 2.43 4.33
N GLN A 136 -13.95 1.65 5.40
CA GLN A 136 -14.27 2.12 6.74
C GLN A 136 -13.03 2.13 7.63
N GLU A 137 -12.77 3.24 8.32
CA GLU A 137 -11.67 3.31 9.29
C GLU A 137 -11.88 2.30 10.41
N ALA A 138 -10.92 1.38 10.53
CA ALA A 138 -10.96 0.30 11.48
C ALA A 138 -10.11 0.65 12.71
N LYS A 139 -10.58 0.25 13.88
CA LYS A 139 -9.89 0.54 15.14
C LYS A 139 -8.60 -0.29 15.23
N VAL A 140 -7.46 0.38 15.25
CA VAL A 140 -6.17 -0.25 15.57
C VAL A 140 -6.14 -0.60 17.06
N LEU A 141 -6.00 -1.89 17.36
CA LEU A 141 -5.93 -2.42 18.72
C LEU A 141 -4.50 -2.44 19.26
N LEU A 142 -3.55 -2.84 18.41
CA LEU A 142 -2.15 -2.97 18.77
C LEU A 142 -1.25 -2.83 17.53
N THR A 143 -0.12 -2.16 17.69
CA THR A 143 0.92 -2.03 16.68
C THR A 143 2.22 -2.58 17.25
N ASN A 144 2.76 -3.63 16.63
CA ASN A 144 4.06 -4.19 17.03
C ASN A 144 5.07 -3.93 15.92
N ARG A 145 6.23 -3.39 16.26
CA ARG A 145 7.40 -3.46 15.39
C ARG A 145 7.96 -4.88 15.46
N VAL A 146 8.20 -5.49 14.31
CA VAL A 146 8.77 -6.83 14.16
C VAL A 146 10.03 -6.75 13.31
N GLN A 147 10.79 -7.84 13.26
CA GLN A 147 11.97 -7.95 12.41
C GLN A 147 11.82 -9.15 11.48
N GLU A 148 12.18 -8.95 10.22
CA GLU A 148 12.30 -9.99 9.20
C GLU A 148 13.77 -10.38 9.04
N GLN A 149 14.07 -11.67 8.97
CA GLN A 149 15.41 -12.15 8.63
C GLN A 149 15.63 -12.00 7.12
N VAL A 150 16.72 -11.33 6.74
CA VAL A 150 17.19 -11.26 5.35
C VAL A 150 18.58 -11.89 5.23
N GLU A 151 19.10 -12.03 4.00
CA GLU A 151 20.42 -12.64 3.76
C GLU A 151 21.52 -11.98 4.62
N GLU A 152 21.50 -10.65 4.72
CA GLU A 152 22.45 -9.87 5.51
C GLU A 152 21.79 -9.10 6.65
N GLY A 153 21.28 -9.84 7.66
CA GLY A 153 20.80 -9.26 8.91
C GLY A 153 19.28 -9.25 9.02
N THR A 154 18.71 -8.13 9.49
CA THR A 154 17.27 -7.99 9.66
C THR A 154 16.75 -6.67 9.12
N LEU A 155 15.49 -6.69 8.65
CA LEU A 155 14.73 -5.49 8.28
C LEU A 155 13.58 -5.29 9.26
N GLY A 156 13.27 -4.03 9.58
CA GLY A 156 12.10 -3.70 10.38
C GLY A 156 10.82 -3.83 9.58
N ALA A 157 9.76 -4.29 10.22
CA ALA A 157 8.41 -4.33 9.68
C ALA A 157 7.39 -4.11 10.81
N TYR A 158 6.10 -4.07 10.47
CA TYR A 158 5.02 -3.91 11.44
C TYR A 158 4.02 -5.06 11.35
N LEU A 159 3.54 -5.47 12.52
CA LEU A 159 2.41 -6.40 12.69
C LEU A 159 1.34 -5.72 13.55
N VAL A 160 0.27 -5.33 12.88
CA VAL A 160 -0.84 -4.55 13.43
C VAL A 160 -2.04 -5.45 13.66
N GLN A 161 -2.78 -5.20 14.72
CA GLN A 161 -4.04 -5.87 15.04
C GLN A 161 -5.18 -4.87 14.90
N VAL A 162 -6.16 -5.20 14.08
CA VAL A 162 -7.27 -4.33 13.74
C VAL A 162 -8.58 -4.99 14.16
N ASP A 163 -9.44 -4.22 14.81
CA ASP A 163 -10.74 -4.68 15.32
C ASP A 163 -11.69 -5.02 14.15
N MET A 164 -12.25 -6.24 14.18
CA MET A 164 -13.22 -6.74 13.19
C MET A 164 -14.54 -7.16 13.87
N THR A 165 -14.89 -6.53 15.00
CA THR A 165 -16.10 -6.90 15.77
C THR A 165 -17.40 -6.27 15.24
N GLY A 166 -17.32 -5.26 14.36
CA GLY A 166 -18.43 -4.40 13.96
C GLY A 166 -19.42 -4.95 12.93
N ASP A 167 -18.97 -5.78 11.99
CA ASP A 167 -19.81 -6.51 11.02
C ASP A 167 -18.98 -7.66 10.44
N SER A 168 -19.53 -8.50 9.55
CA SER A 168 -19.00 -9.79 9.10
C SER A 168 -17.48 -9.94 9.20
N TYR A 169 -17.02 -11.09 9.70
CA TYR A 169 -15.60 -11.49 9.69
C TYR A 169 -15.15 -11.78 8.25
N GLN A 170 -15.38 -10.88 7.30
CA GLN A 170 -15.05 -10.92 5.89
C GLN A 170 -14.58 -9.50 5.54
N TRP A 171 -13.56 -9.40 4.73
CA TRP A 171 -13.03 -8.13 4.24
C TRP A 171 -12.64 -8.35 2.78
N ASN A 172 -12.84 -7.37 1.92
CA ASN A 172 -12.48 -7.48 0.50
C ASN A 172 -11.31 -6.58 0.16
N ARG A 173 -11.22 -5.43 0.83
CA ARG A 173 -10.19 -4.41 0.60
C ARG A 173 -9.62 -3.92 1.92
N LEU A 174 -8.31 -3.80 1.97
CA LEU A 174 -7.56 -3.22 3.07
C LEU A 174 -6.69 -2.10 2.53
N ASP A 175 -6.84 -0.91 3.09
CA ASP A 175 -5.98 0.23 2.82
C ASP A 175 -5.18 0.58 4.08
N VAL A 176 -3.89 0.83 3.93
CA VAL A 176 -3.01 1.25 5.01
C VAL A 176 -2.40 2.60 4.66
N GLU A 177 -2.46 3.54 5.60
CA GLU A 177 -1.76 4.83 5.51
C GLU A 177 -0.91 5.03 6.76
N ILE A 178 0.34 5.48 6.58
CA ILE A 178 1.27 5.74 7.67
C ILE A 178 1.91 7.11 7.56
N TRP A 179 2.27 7.66 8.71
CA TRP A 179 3.14 8.82 8.84
C TRP A 179 4.24 8.53 9.83
N ASP A 180 5.46 8.91 9.48
CA ASP A 180 6.59 8.86 10.40
C ASP A 180 6.68 10.13 11.28
N ASP A 181 7.74 10.22 12.08
CA ASP A 181 7.98 11.33 13.00
C ASP A 181 8.32 12.65 12.29
N GLU A 182 8.91 12.57 11.09
CA GLU A 182 9.20 13.67 10.18
C GLU A 182 8.01 14.04 9.26
N GLU A 183 6.84 13.41 9.48
CA GLU A 183 5.61 13.59 8.68
C GLU A 183 5.72 13.16 7.21
N ASN A 184 6.69 12.30 6.87
CA ASN A 184 6.69 11.60 5.59
C ASN A 184 5.53 10.59 5.57
N PHE A 185 4.91 10.42 4.42
CA PHE A 185 3.71 9.59 4.24
C PHE A 185 3.99 8.38 3.35
N GLY A 186 3.21 7.32 3.58
CA GLY A 186 3.11 6.19 2.67
C GLY A 186 1.73 5.56 2.72
N SER A 187 1.29 4.98 1.61
CA SER A 187 0.07 4.18 1.56
C SER A 187 0.18 2.99 0.63
N ALA A 188 -0.68 2.00 0.86
CA ALA A 188 -0.84 0.82 0.03
C ALA A 188 -2.23 0.22 0.20
N THR A 189 -2.61 -0.62 -0.76
CA THR A 189 -3.88 -1.35 -0.77
C THR A 189 -3.63 -2.83 -1.03
N ILE A 190 -4.47 -3.70 -0.47
CA ILE A 190 -4.54 -5.11 -0.83
C ILE A 190 -5.98 -5.57 -0.85
N PHE A 191 -6.31 -6.49 -1.75
CA PHE A 191 -7.59 -7.17 -1.75
C PHE A 191 -7.47 -8.58 -1.14
N GLU A 192 -8.54 -9.09 -0.53
CA GLU A 192 -8.57 -10.46 0.02
C GLU A 192 -8.44 -11.48 -1.14
N ASP A 193 -7.51 -12.43 -0.98
CA ASP A 193 -7.29 -13.57 -1.89
C ASP A 193 -8.40 -14.63 -1.80
#